data_AF-A0A2H5F558-F1
#
_entry.id   AF-A0A2H5F558-F1
#
_cell.length_a   1.000
_cell.length_b   1.000
_cell.length_c   1.000
_cell.angle_alpha   90.00
_cell.angle_beta   90.00
_cell.angle_gamma   90.00
#
_symmetry.space_group_name_H-M   'P 1'
#
loop_
_entity.id
_entity.type
_entity.pdbx_description
1 polymer ?
#
loop_
_entity_poly.entity_id
_entity_poly.type
_entity_poly.pdbx_seq_one_letter_code
_entity_poly.pdbx_strand_id
1 'polypeptide(L)'
;MIYTTQELGANGPVTQVAAQVSNIGELPTPVCFVSGTLIETIQGLKPVEQLQTGDMVRTKDNGYKPILWIGSQTVALAGQPDERFLPVRISAGALGKGFPERDLYVSQQHRILVRSRIVRNVIGTDEALVPAKKLLDAEGIDLVTDCDEVTYIHILFDQHEIVYSNGAETESFYTGPCALETIGAEARAEVMALFPELADATYKAPTARIFPPGKLCNKLAMRHAKNKVALYSLQ
;
A
#
# COMPACT_ATOMS: atom_id res chain seq x y z
N MET A 1 57.14 -1.29 -6.31
CA MET A 1 58.23 -0.33 -6.05
C MET A 1 57.69 0.85 -5.26
N ILE A 2 58.59 1.62 -4.64
CA ILE A 2 58.35 2.60 -3.58
C ILE A 2 57.68 3.89 -4.12
N TYR A 3 57.11 4.67 -3.18
CA TYR A 3 56.91 6.14 -3.12
C TYR A 3 55.43 6.60 -3.08
N THR A 4 54.98 7.56 -2.25
CA THR A 4 55.57 8.22 -1.05
C THR A 4 54.42 8.83 -0.19
N THR A 5 54.59 8.99 1.13
CA THR A 5 53.61 9.62 2.04
C THR A 5 53.56 11.15 1.92
N GLN A 6 52.36 11.74 2.02
CA GLN A 6 52.18 13.15 2.40
C GLN A 6 50.86 13.35 3.17
N GLU A 7 50.88 14.16 4.22
CA GLU A 7 49.76 14.37 5.15
C GLU A 7 48.89 15.60 4.83
N LEU A 8 47.65 15.54 5.34
CA LEU A 8 46.80 16.64 5.82
C LEU A 8 46.49 17.81 4.86
N GLY A 9 45.30 17.75 4.26
CA GLY A 9 44.56 18.90 3.75
C GLY A 9 43.12 18.86 4.26
N ALA A 10 42.67 19.91 4.96
CA ALA A 10 41.32 19.97 5.52
C ALA A 10 40.26 20.16 4.42
N ASN A 11 39.33 19.21 4.32
CA ASN A 11 37.93 19.34 3.87
C ASN A 11 37.35 17.93 3.76
N GLY A 12 36.75 17.43 4.85
CA GLY A 12 36.14 16.10 4.85
C GLY A 12 34.91 16.08 3.95
N PRO A 13 34.88 15.28 2.86
CA PRO A 13 33.62 15.04 2.16
C PRO A 13 32.69 14.30 3.12
N VAL A 14 31.44 14.76 3.22
CA VAL A 14 30.40 14.00 3.91
C VAL A 14 30.15 12.74 3.08
N THR A 15 30.73 11.62 3.49
CA THR A 15 30.54 10.34 2.81
C THR A 15 29.07 9.96 2.88
N GLN A 16 28.34 10.20 1.79
CA GLN A 16 27.05 9.57 1.56
C GLN A 16 27.27 8.06 1.64
N VAL A 17 26.76 7.44 2.71
CA VAL A 17 26.66 6.00 2.80
C VAL A 17 25.55 5.59 1.82
N ALA A 18 25.94 5.38 0.57
CA ALA A 18 25.06 4.80 -0.44
C ALA A 18 24.64 3.42 0.06
N ALA A 19 23.39 3.30 0.50
CA ALA A 19 22.81 2.02 0.84
C ALA A 19 22.75 1.18 -0.43
N GLN A 20 23.68 0.23 -0.57
CA GLN A 20 23.61 -0.77 -1.64
C GLN A 20 22.34 -1.59 -1.42
N VAL A 21 21.31 -1.32 -2.22
CA VAL A 21 20.08 -2.11 -2.24
C VAL A 21 20.36 -3.39 -3.05
N SER A 22 21.05 -4.34 -2.42
CA SER A 22 21.23 -5.68 -2.96
C SER A 22 19.96 -6.51 -2.76
N ASN A 23 18.93 -6.23 -3.55
CA ASN A 23 17.70 -7.04 -3.63
C ASN A 23 17.52 -7.61 -5.04
N ILE A 24 18.35 -8.59 -5.39
CA ILE A 24 18.05 -9.56 -6.43
C ILE A 24 17.23 -10.69 -5.80
N GLY A 25 15.90 -10.66 -5.94
CA GLY A 25 15.05 -11.78 -5.51
C GLY A 25 13.73 -11.45 -4.81
N GLU A 26 12.91 -10.55 -5.35
CA GLU A 26 11.45 -10.55 -5.13
C GLU A 26 10.81 -9.63 -6.18
N LEU A 27 10.03 -10.16 -7.13
CA LEU A 27 9.10 -9.32 -7.89
C LEU A 27 8.06 -8.80 -6.89
N PRO A 28 7.92 -7.48 -6.67
CA PRO A 28 6.97 -6.98 -5.70
C PRO A 28 5.55 -7.19 -6.23
N THR A 29 4.62 -7.59 -5.37
CA THR A 29 3.20 -7.65 -5.76
C THR A 29 2.55 -6.26 -5.61
N PRO A 30 1.78 -5.82 -6.61
CA PRO A 30 1.27 -4.45 -6.64
C PRO A 30 0.19 -4.22 -5.57
N VAL A 31 -0.16 -2.95 -5.33
CA VAL A 31 -1.19 -2.52 -4.36
C VAL A 31 -2.57 -2.57 -5.02
N CYS A 32 -3.37 -3.59 -4.70
CA CYS A 32 -4.62 -3.89 -5.43
C CYS A 32 -5.82 -4.03 -4.50
N PHE A 33 -6.98 -3.59 -4.98
CA PHE A 33 -8.29 -4.10 -4.53
C PHE A 33 -8.61 -5.41 -5.25
N VAL A 34 -9.42 -6.28 -4.66
CA VAL A 34 -10.03 -7.43 -5.38
C VAL A 34 -11.40 -7.03 -5.91
N SER A 35 -11.80 -7.58 -7.06
CA SER A 35 -13.15 -7.42 -7.65
C SER A 35 -14.25 -7.65 -6.60
N GLY A 36 -15.33 -6.88 -6.67
CA GLY A 36 -16.43 -6.90 -5.70
C GLY A 36 -16.22 -5.98 -4.49
N THR A 37 -15.01 -5.44 -4.31
CA THR A 37 -14.77 -4.38 -3.31
C THR A 37 -15.56 -3.13 -3.66
N LEU A 38 -16.39 -2.63 -2.75
CA LEU A 38 -17.16 -1.41 -2.94
C LEU A 38 -16.33 -0.18 -2.54
N ILE A 39 -16.24 0.78 -3.44
CA ILE A 39 -15.58 2.07 -3.22
C ILE A 39 -16.66 3.16 -3.04
N GLU A 40 -16.47 4.06 -2.08
CA GLU A 40 -17.34 5.24 -1.94
C GLU A 40 -17.11 6.25 -3.07
N THR A 41 -18.16 6.50 -3.87
CA THR A 41 -18.17 7.53 -4.92
C THR A 41 -19.22 8.59 -4.63
N ILE A 42 -19.20 9.71 -5.38
CA ILE A 42 -20.23 10.76 -5.28
C ILE A 42 -21.64 10.26 -5.66
N GLN A 43 -21.73 9.10 -6.34
CA GLN A 43 -22.97 8.45 -6.75
C GLN A 43 -23.39 7.31 -5.80
N GLY A 44 -22.65 7.11 -4.69
CA GLY A 44 -22.83 6.02 -3.74
C GLY A 44 -21.73 4.96 -3.83
N LEU A 45 -21.98 3.80 -3.22
CA LEU A 45 -21.04 2.66 -3.26
C LEU A 45 -21.05 2.01 -4.64
N LYS A 46 -19.87 1.86 -5.25
CA LYS A 46 -19.70 1.27 -6.58
C LYS A 46 -18.62 0.17 -6.55
N PRO A 47 -18.83 -1.03 -7.14
CA PRO A 47 -17.80 -2.05 -7.24
C PRO A 47 -16.58 -1.53 -8.00
N VAL A 48 -15.38 -1.86 -7.51
CA VAL A 48 -14.11 -1.33 -8.04
C VAL A 48 -13.90 -1.67 -9.53
N GLU A 49 -14.37 -2.83 -9.96
CA GLU A 49 -14.35 -3.29 -11.36
C GLU A 49 -15.33 -2.56 -12.29
N GLN A 50 -16.27 -1.77 -11.74
CA GLN A 50 -17.20 -0.94 -12.52
C GLN A 50 -16.76 0.53 -12.57
N LEU A 51 -15.72 0.91 -11.84
CA LEU A 51 -15.19 2.27 -11.85
C LEU A 51 -14.61 2.62 -13.23
N GLN A 52 -14.66 3.91 -13.56
CA GLN A 52 -14.14 4.46 -14.81
C GLN A 52 -13.27 5.69 -14.53
N THR A 53 -12.30 5.97 -15.41
CA THR A 53 -11.55 7.22 -15.37
C THR A 53 -12.52 8.41 -15.41
N GLY A 54 -12.34 9.35 -14.48
CA GLY A 54 -13.25 10.47 -14.24
C GLY A 54 -14.31 10.22 -13.15
N ASP A 55 -14.52 8.98 -12.67
CA ASP A 55 -15.39 8.74 -11.51
C ASP A 55 -14.84 9.45 -10.26
N MET A 56 -15.74 10.13 -9.56
CA MET A 56 -15.42 10.93 -8.38
C MET A 56 -15.48 10.06 -7.12
N VAL A 57 -14.33 9.59 -6.65
CA VAL A 57 -14.17 8.77 -5.44
C VAL A 57 -13.99 9.66 -4.22
N ARG A 58 -14.59 9.28 -3.09
CA ARG A 58 -14.40 9.96 -1.80
C ARG A 58 -13.03 9.64 -1.24
N THR A 59 -12.23 10.66 -0.98
CA THR A 59 -10.97 10.56 -0.25
C THR A 59 -11.08 11.18 1.13
N LYS A 60 -10.21 10.73 2.03
CA LYS A 60 -10.18 11.12 3.44
C LYS A 60 -9.86 12.60 3.66
N ASP A 61 -8.87 13.12 2.93
CA ASP A 61 -8.27 14.43 3.20
C ASP A 61 -8.65 15.51 2.17
N ASN A 62 -9.03 15.11 0.94
CA ASN A 62 -9.14 16.03 -0.20
C ASN A 62 -10.54 16.05 -0.86
N GLY A 63 -11.56 15.51 -0.18
CA GLY A 63 -12.94 15.49 -0.68
C GLY A 63 -13.14 14.44 -1.76
N TYR A 64 -13.92 14.76 -2.80
CA TYR A 64 -14.09 13.85 -3.94
C TYR A 64 -13.03 14.13 -5.01
N LYS A 65 -12.35 13.09 -5.48
CA LYS A 65 -11.28 13.16 -6.49
C LYS A 65 -11.61 12.31 -7.71
N PRO A 66 -11.32 12.79 -8.95
CA PRO A 66 -11.50 12.00 -10.16
C PRO A 66 -10.40 10.93 -10.25
N ILE A 67 -10.78 9.68 -10.53
CA ILE A 67 -9.81 8.65 -10.91
C ILE A 67 -9.15 9.07 -12.23
N LEU A 68 -7.83 9.08 -12.29
CA LEU A 68 -7.06 9.42 -13.49
C LEU A 68 -6.64 8.18 -14.30
N TRP A 69 -6.47 7.04 -13.63
CA TRP A 69 -6.12 5.78 -14.28
C TRP A 69 -6.64 4.58 -13.49
N ILE A 70 -7.00 3.52 -14.22
CA ILE A 70 -7.44 2.22 -13.68
C ILE A 70 -6.64 1.13 -14.38
N GLY A 71 -6.00 0.27 -13.60
CA GLY A 71 -5.36 -0.95 -14.08
C GLY A 71 -6.09 -2.17 -13.55
N SER A 72 -6.10 -3.27 -14.31
CA SER A 72 -6.66 -4.55 -13.87
C SER A 72 -5.77 -5.71 -14.32
N GLN A 73 -5.62 -6.70 -13.45
CA GLN A 73 -4.92 -7.95 -13.75
C GLN A 73 -5.62 -9.13 -13.07
N THR A 74 -6.00 -10.13 -13.87
CA THR A 74 -6.49 -11.42 -13.38
C THR A 74 -5.32 -12.39 -13.21
N VAL A 75 -5.29 -13.11 -12.08
CA VAL A 75 -4.26 -14.09 -11.74
C VAL A 75 -4.92 -15.42 -11.44
N ALA A 76 -4.55 -16.46 -12.20
CA ALA A 76 -4.93 -17.83 -11.91
C ALA A 76 -4.13 -18.34 -10.70
N LEU A 77 -4.83 -18.95 -9.75
CA LEU A 77 -4.32 -19.45 -8.47
C LEU A 77 -4.58 -20.95 -8.27
N ALA A 78 -5.27 -21.61 -9.20
CA ALA A 78 -5.52 -23.05 -9.16
C ALA A 78 -4.23 -23.90 -9.12
N GLY A 79 -4.25 -24.99 -8.35
CA GLY A 79 -3.18 -25.99 -8.30
C GLY A 79 -2.07 -25.68 -7.30
N GLN A 80 -1.05 -24.92 -7.71
CA GLN A 80 0.06 -24.48 -6.86
C GLN A 80 0.28 -22.98 -7.06
N PRO A 81 -0.53 -22.11 -6.41
CA PRO A 81 -0.39 -20.68 -6.54
C PRO A 81 0.94 -20.20 -5.98
N ASP A 82 1.52 -19.18 -6.63
CA ASP A 82 2.56 -18.38 -6.01
C ASP A 82 1.94 -17.57 -4.87
N GLU A 83 2.31 -17.92 -3.63
CA GLU A 83 1.74 -17.38 -2.41
C GLU A 83 1.70 -15.84 -2.36
N ARG A 84 2.58 -15.15 -3.09
CA ARG A 84 2.64 -13.69 -3.12
C ARG A 84 1.39 -13.04 -3.73
N PHE A 85 0.68 -13.76 -4.59
CA PHE A 85 -0.57 -13.32 -5.24
C PHE A 85 -1.84 -13.76 -4.52
N LEU A 86 -1.74 -14.55 -3.45
CA LEU A 86 -2.89 -14.88 -2.61
C LEU A 86 -3.42 -13.60 -1.92
N PRO A 87 -4.72 -13.30 -1.97
CA PRO A 87 -5.29 -12.11 -1.36
C PRO A 87 -5.37 -12.24 0.16
N VAL A 88 -5.34 -11.10 0.85
CA VAL A 88 -5.65 -11.02 2.28
C VAL A 88 -7.11 -10.65 2.44
N ARG A 89 -7.86 -11.45 3.20
CA ARG A 89 -9.20 -11.11 3.68
C ARG A 89 -9.08 -10.38 5.01
N ILE A 90 -9.73 -9.24 5.10
CA ILE A 90 -9.99 -8.52 6.35
C ILE A 90 -11.48 -8.67 6.62
N SER A 91 -11.83 -9.51 7.59
CA SER A 91 -13.22 -9.85 7.91
C SER A 91 -13.99 -8.62 8.41
N ALA A 92 -15.31 -8.60 8.22
CA ALA A 92 -16.17 -7.53 8.71
C ALA A 92 -15.94 -7.24 10.21
N GLY A 93 -15.67 -5.97 10.55
CA GLY A 93 -15.38 -5.52 11.91
C GLY A 93 -13.96 -5.78 12.44
N ALA A 94 -13.08 -6.51 11.73
CA ALA A 94 -11.76 -6.93 12.22
C ALA A 94 -10.78 -5.76 12.52
N LEU A 95 -10.90 -4.63 11.84
CA LEU A 95 -10.10 -3.43 12.14
C LEU A 95 -10.58 -2.75 13.44
N GLY A 96 -11.82 -2.98 13.84
CA GLY A 96 -12.47 -2.38 15.00
C GLY A 96 -13.54 -1.36 14.63
N LYS A 97 -14.38 -1.00 15.61
CA LYS A 97 -15.51 -0.05 15.47
C LYS A 97 -16.54 -0.42 14.38
N GLY A 98 -16.56 -1.67 13.93
CA GLY A 98 -17.43 -2.14 12.85
C GLY A 98 -16.80 -2.07 11.45
N PHE A 99 -15.50 -1.76 11.33
CA PHE A 99 -14.81 -1.68 10.04
C PHE A 99 -13.91 -2.90 9.76
N PRO A 100 -13.78 -3.33 8.49
CA PRO A 100 -14.64 -2.95 7.36
C PRO A 100 -16.09 -3.38 7.61
N GLU A 101 -17.06 -2.73 6.96
CA GLU A 101 -18.50 -3.01 7.15
C GLU A 101 -18.93 -4.37 6.56
N ARG A 102 -18.06 -4.94 5.73
CA ARG A 102 -18.18 -6.22 5.03
C ARG A 102 -16.79 -6.69 4.65
N ASP A 103 -16.58 -7.99 4.50
CA ASP A 103 -15.26 -8.58 4.22
C ASP A 103 -14.55 -7.86 3.06
N LEU A 104 -13.33 -7.39 3.32
CA LEU A 104 -12.49 -6.66 2.36
C LEU A 104 -11.36 -7.58 1.88
N TYR A 105 -11.22 -7.71 0.56
CA TYR A 105 -10.20 -8.53 -0.07
C TYR A 105 -9.23 -7.63 -0.82
N VAL A 106 -7.95 -7.72 -0.48
CA VAL A 106 -6.88 -6.86 -1.04
C VAL A 106 -5.60 -7.65 -1.29
N SER A 107 -4.70 -7.12 -2.11
CA SER A 107 -3.36 -7.72 -2.24
C SER A 107 -2.56 -7.58 -0.94
N GLN A 108 -1.63 -8.49 -0.72
CA GLN A 108 -0.79 -8.53 0.50
C GLN A 108 -0.02 -7.24 0.82
N GLN A 109 0.33 -6.45 -0.18
CA GLN A 109 1.06 -5.19 0.00
C GLN A 109 0.14 -3.98 0.17
N HIS A 110 -1.15 -4.11 -0.14
CA HIS A 110 -2.14 -3.05 0.00
C HIS A 110 -2.20 -2.55 1.45
N ARG A 111 -2.11 -1.24 1.65
CA ARG A 111 -2.03 -0.65 2.99
C ARG A 111 -3.38 -0.23 3.52
N ILE A 112 -3.59 -0.60 4.78
CA ILE A 112 -4.75 -0.26 5.58
C ILE A 112 -4.35 0.89 6.51
N LEU A 113 -5.24 1.86 6.71
CA LEU A 113 -5.02 2.93 7.67
C LEU A 113 -5.21 2.41 9.09
N VAL A 114 -4.11 2.29 9.82
CA VAL A 114 -4.11 1.96 11.25
C VAL A 114 -4.10 3.25 12.04
N ARG A 115 -5.03 3.39 13.00
CA ARG A 115 -5.14 4.57 13.89
C ARG A 115 -5.34 4.15 15.33
N SER A 116 -4.38 4.44 16.19
CA SER A 116 -4.49 4.20 17.63
C SER A 116 -3.40 4.91 18.43
N ARG A 117 -3.57 4.96 19.75
CA ARG A 117 -2.51 5.37 20.68
C ARG A 117 -1.26 4.46 20.60
N ILE A 118 -1.37 3.22 20.11
CA ILE A 118 -0.21 2.35 19.85
C ILE A 118 0.58 2.88 18.64
N VAL A 119 -0.08 3.38 17.59
CA VAL A 119 0.58 4.05 16.45
C VAL A 119 1.38 5.26 16.95
N ARG A 120 0.75 6.15 17.72
CA ARG A 120 1.42 7.33 18.33
C ARG A 120 2.63 6.91 19.16
N ASN A 121 2.51 5.86 19.98
CA ASN A 121 3.58 5.35 20.85
C ASN A 121 4.69 4.54 20.14
N VAL A 122 4.55 4.21 18.85
CA VAL A 122 5.54 3.43 18.08
C VAL A 122 6.19 4.26 16.97
N ILE A 123 5.43 5.15 16.32
CA ILE A 123 5.81 5.90 15.13
C ILE A 123 5.87 7.41 15.38
N GLY A 124 5.14 7.91 16.39
CA GLY A 124 5.01 9.35 16.66
C GLY A 124 3.88 10.05 15.91
N THR A 125 3.09 9.32 15.10
CA THR A 125 1.90 9.81 14.40
C THR A 125 0.65 9.07 14.87
N ASP A 126 -0.53 9.67 14.73
CA ASP A 126 -1.80 9.00 15.05
C ASP A 126 -2.22 7.96 14.02
N GLU A 127 -1.92 8.25 12.74
CA GLU A 127 -2.30 7.46 11.59
C GLU A 127 -1.04 6.97 10.86
N ALA A 128 -1.08 5.73 10.36
CA ALA A 128 -0.04 5.13 9.52
C ALA A 128 -0.66 4.13 8.54
N LEU A 129 -0.07 4.00 7.35
CA LEU A 129 -0.50 3.04 6.33
C LEU A 129 0.34 1.77 6.45
N VAL A 130 -0.29 0.65 6.80
CA VAL A 130 0.36 -0.63 7.11
C VAL A 130 -0.08 -1.71 6.12
N PRO A 131 0.85 -2.41 5.42
CA PRO A 131 0.49 -3.46 4.46
C PRO A 131 -0.30 -4.61 5.11
N ALA A 132 -1.34 -5.09 4.43
CA ALA A 132 -2.25 -6.12 4.91
C ALA A 132 -1.52 -7.39 5.40
N LYS A 133 -0.46 -7.84 4.70
CA LYS A 133 0.36 -8.99 5.12
C LYS A 133 1.13 -8.81 6.44
N LYS A 134 1.18 -7.59 6.97
CA LYS A 134 1.74 -7.28 8.30
C LYS A 134 0.69 -7.28 9.41
N LEU A 135 -0.56 -7.53 9.07
CA LEU A 135 -1.70 -7.58 9.99
C LEU A 135 -2.28 -8.99 10.15
N LEU A 136 -1.68 -10.02 9.53
CA LEU A 136 -2.10 -11.43 9.62
C LEU A 136 -2.07 -12.03 11.05
N ASP A 137 -1.34 -11.40 11.99
CA ASP A 137 -1.36 -11.75 13.41
C ASP A 137 -2.58 -11.16 14.16
N ALA A 138 -3.44 -10.39 13.49
CA ALA A 138 -4.64 -9.79 14.06
C ALA A 138 -5.88 -10.66 13.79
N GLU A 139 -6.78 -10.70 14.78
CA GLU A 139 -8.01 -11.50 14.71
C GLU A 139 -8.89 -11.09 13.53
N GLY A 140 -9.26 -12.06 12.69
CA GLY A 140 -10.09 -11.86 11.50
C GLY A 140 -9.36 -11.34 10.25
N ILE A 141 -8.02 -11.33 10.23
CA ILE A 141 -7.22 -10.96 9.06
C ILE A 141 -6.41 -12.16 8.60
N ASP A 142 -6.81 -12.77 7.47
CA ASP A 142 -6.33 -14.07 7.02
C ASP A 142 -5.82 -14.03 5.58
N LEU A 143 -4.91 -14.93 5.22
CA LEU A 143 -4.56 -15.19 3.82
C LEU A 143 -5.58 -16.16 3.22
N VAL A 144 -6.13 -15.82 2.06
CA VAL A 144 -7.08 -16.68 1.34
C VAL A 144 -6.31 -17.68 0.50
N THR A 145 -6.42 -18.96 0.83
CA THR A 145 -5.73 -20.06 0.14
C THR A 145 -6.67 -20.90 -0.74
N ASP A 146 -7.98 -20.68 -0.61
CA ASP A 146 -9.08 -21.41 -1.26
C ASP A 146 -9.71 -20.61 -2.40
N CYS A 147 -8.89 -20.13 -3.34
CA CYS A 147 -9.34 -19.44 -4.56
C CYS A 147 -8.58 -19.93 -5.80
N ASP A 148 -9.32 -20.23 -6.87
CA ASP A 148 -8.77 -20.69 -8.16
C ASP A 148 -8.33 -19.54 -9.07
N GLU A 149 -8.88 -18.34 -8.86
CA GLU A 149 -8.59 -17.12 -9.62
C GLU A 149 -8.88 -15.89 -8.75
N VAL A 150 -8.13 -14.81 -8.97
CA VAL A 150 -8.40 -13.49 -8.38
C VAL A 150 -8.22 -12.39 -9.44
N THR A 151 -9.14 -11.43 -9.49
CA THR A 151 -8.99 -10.21 -10.31
C THR A 151 -8.63 -9.04 -9.40
N TYR A 152 -7.50 -8.40 -9.70
CA TYR A 152 -6.91 -7.30 -8.96
C TYR A 152 -7.05 -5.98 -9.72
N ILE A 153 -7.54 -4.93 -9.05
CA ILE A 153 -7.80 -3.62 -9.63
C ILE A 153 -7.00 -2.52 -8.90
N HIS A 154 -6.44 -1.60 -9.69
CA HIS A 154 -5.77 -0.37 -9.27
C HIS A 154 -6.62 0.85 -9.59
N ILE A 155 -6.65 1.84 -8.69
CA ILE A 155 -7.16 3.18 -8.99
C ILE A 155 -6.09 4.21 -8.60
N LEU A 156 -5.80 5.14 -9.50
CA LEU A 156 -4.78 6.18 -9.34
C LEU A 156 -5.40 7.56 -9.48
N PHE A 157 -4.97 8.50 -8.62
CA PHE A 157 -5.39 9.90 -8.59
C PHE A 157 -4.22 10.83 -8.91
N ASP A 158 -4.45 12.14 -8.86
CA ASP A 158 -3.41 13.18 -9.03
C ASP A 158 -2.29 13.11 -7.97
N GLN A 159 -2.58 12.51 -6.82
CA GLN A 159 -1.65 12.24 -5.75
C GLN A 159 -2.02 10.92 -5.05
N HIS A 160 -1.21 10.50 -4.08
CA HIS A 160 -1.58 9.37 -3.23
C HIS A 160 -2.72 9.76 -2.30
N GLU A 161 -3.84 9.03 -2.35
CA GLU A 161 -5.05 9.30 -1.56
C GLU A 161 -5.38 8.13 -0.63
N ILE A 162 -6.15 8.42 0.44
CA ILE A 162 -6.81 7.39 1.24
C ILE A 162 -8.28 7.39 0.84
N VAL A 163 -8.79 6.23 0.44
CA VAL A 163 -10.17 6.00 -0.01
C VAL A 163 -10.93 5.13 0.98
N TYR A 164 -12.25 5.05 0.82
CA TYR A 164 -13.12 4.18 1.61
C TYR A 164 -13.49 2.94 0.80
N SER A 165 -12.94 1.79 1.17
CA SER A 165 -13.19 0.49 0.53
C SER A 165 -13.88 -0.47 1.51
N ASN A 166 -15.09 -0.92 1.18
CA ASN A 166 -15.97 -1.65 2.11
C ASN A 166 -16.10 -0.95 3.49
N GLY A 167 -16.09 0.39 3.49
CA GLY A 167 -16.11 1.25 4.68
C GLY A 167 -14.77 1.41 5.42
N ALA A 168 -13.73 0.61 5.11
CA ALA A 168 -12.40 0.79 5.69
C ALA A 168 -11.57 1.85 4.95
N GLU A 169 -10.76 2.59 5.71
CA GLU A 169 -9.80 3.57 5.17
C GLU A 169 -8.55 2.84 4.63
N THR A 170 -8.35 2.85 3.31
CA THR A 170 -7.24 2.18 2.62
C THR A 170 -6.55 3.06 1.57
N GLU A 171 -5.39 2.64 1.08
CA GLU A 171 -4.64 3.42 0.10
C GLU A 171 -5.16 3.32 -1.35
N SER A 172 -4.96 4.37 -2.13
CA SER A 172 -5.00 4.29 -3.60
C SER A 172 -3.72 3.67 -4.15
N PHE A 173 -3.63 3.45 -5.46
CA PHE A 173 -2.35 3.08 -6.06
C PHE A 173 -1.32 4.19 -5.83
N TYR A 174 -0.13 3.83 -5.35
CA TYR A 174 0.98 4.75 -5.07
C TYR A 174 2.11 4.52 -6.08
N THR A 175 2.39 5.52 -6.91
CA THR A 175 3.39 5.50 -7.99
C THR A 175 4.84 5.65 -7.50
N GLY A 176 5.17 5.10 -6.33
CA GLY A 176 6.55 5.05 -5.85
C GLY A 176 7.48 4.26 -6.79
N PRO A 177 8.82 4.45 -6.69
CA PRO A 177 9.78 3.90 -7.67
C PRO A 177 9.63 2.40 -7.97
N CYS A 178 9.37 1.57 -6.95
CA CYS A 178 9.19 0.13 -7.11
C CYS A 178 7.78 -0.27 -7.57
N ALA A 179 6.76 0.59 -7.47
CA ALA A 179 5.38 0.23 -7.81
C ALA A 179 5.17 0.20 -9.34
N LEU A 180 5.83 1.08 -10.08
CA LEU A 180 5.75 1.12 -11.55
C LEU A 180 6.34 -0.13 -12.22
N GLU A 181 7.18 -0.90 -11.51
CA GLU A 181 7.73 -2.17 -11.98
C GLU A 181 6.71 -3.32 -11.89
N THR A 182 5.60 -3.13 -11.17
CA THR A 182 4.67 -4.20 -10.76
C THR A 182 3.36 -4.25 -11.55
N ILE A 183 3.08 -3.21 -12.35
CA ILE A 183 1.87 -3.10 -13.19
C ILE A 183 2.09 -3.57 -14.64
N GLY A 184 3.30 -4.01 -15.00
CA GLY A 184 3.64 -4.40 -16.37
C GLY A 184 4.04 -3.22 -17.27
N ALA A 185 4.64 -3.52 -18.44
CA ALA A 185 5.27 -2.50 -19.28
C ALA A 185 4.28 -1.53 -19.95
N GLU A 186 3.10 -2.01 -20.34
CA GLU A 186 2.06 -1.22 -21.01
C GLU A 186 1.41 -0.22 -20.04
N ALA A 187 0.86 -0.70 -18.92
CA ALA A 187 0.35 0.13 -17.83
C ALA A 187 1.41 1.12 -17.29
N ARG A 188 2.67 0.70 -17.18
CA ARG A 188 3.77 1.60 -16.83
C ARG A 188 3.93 2.73 -17.86
N ALA A 189 3.81 2.45 -19.15
CA ALA A 189 3.90 3.48 -20.19
C ALA A 189 2.72 4.47 -20.11
N GLU A 190 1.50 3.98 -19.85
CA GLU A 190 0.31 4.84 -19.63
C GLU A 190 0.50 5.75 -18.40
N VAL A 191 0.89 5.19 -17.26
CA VAL A 191 1.11 5.95 -16.02
C VAL A 191 2.27 6.96 -16.19
N MET A 192 3.35 6.60 -16.88
CA MET A 192 4.44 7.54 -17.20
C MET A 192 4.00 8.65 -18.18
N ALA A 193 3.04 8.40 -19.06
CA ALA A 193 2.49 9.42 -19.95
C ALA A 193 1.54 10.39 -19.23
N LEU A 194 0.82 9.92 -18.20
CA LEU A 194 -0.02 10.73 -17.33
C LEU A 194 0.78 11.57 -16.32
N PHE A 195 1.90 11.04 -15.82
CA PHE A 195 2.76 11.67 -14.82
C PHE A 195 4.24 11.67 -15.26
N PRO A 196 4.65 12.56 -16.19
CA PRO A 196 6.00 12.59 -16.73
C PRO A 196 7.11 12.76 -15.68
N GLU A 197 6.80 13.37 -14.53
CA GLU A 197 7.70 13.52 -13.40
C GLU A 197 8.15 12.19 -12.77
N LEU A 198 7.41 11.10 -12.98
CA LEU A 198 7.82 9.75 -12.54
C LEU A 198 9.04 9.22 -13.30
N ALA A 199 9.43 9.84 -14.42
CA ALA A 199 10.67 9.54 -15.13
C ALA A 199 11.93 10.10 -14.41
N ASP A 200 11.78 11.07 -13.50
CA ASP A 200 12.88 11.57 -12.67
C ASP A 200 13.13 10.60 -11.51
N ALA A 201 14.29 9.93 -11.52
CA ALA A 201 14.70 8.99 -10.47
C ALA A 201 14.88 9.64 -9.08
N THR A 202 14.89 10.97 -8.99
CA THR A 202 14.93 11.73 -7.73
C THR A 202 13.54 12.13 -7.23
N TYR A 203 12.51 12.08 -8.09
CA TYR A 203 11.14 12.39 -7.73
C TYR A 203 10.61 11.38 -6.69
N LYS A 204 9.88 11.90 -5.72
CA LYS A 204 9.20 11.12 -4.69
C LYS A 204 7.76 11.59 -4.61
N ALA A 205 6.86 10.81 -5.18
CA ALA A 205 5.43 11.02 -5.03
C ALA A 205 5.10 11.18 -3.53
N PRO A 206 4.31 12.20 -3.14
CA PRO A 206 3.89 12.35 -1.75
C PRO A 206 3.02 11.17 -1.34
N THR A 207 3.11 10.76 -0.06
CA THR A 207 2.25 9.71 0.50
C THR A 207 1.19 10.34 1.40
N ALA A 208 -0.07 9.91 1.29
CA ALA A 208 -1.16 10.40 2.13
C ALA A 208 -0.85 10.30 3.63
N ARG A 209 -0.18 9.22 4.05
CA ARG A 209 0.34 9.02 5.42
C ARG A 209 1.68 8.29 5.36
N ILE A 210 2.40 8.31 6.48
CA ILE A 210 3.67 7.60 6.63
C ILE A 210 3.53 6.10 6.34
N PHE A 211 4.49 5.57 5.58
CA PHE A 211 4.76 4.14 5.43
C PHE A 211 5.83 3.73 6.45
N PRO A 212 5.48 3.05 7.55
CA PRO A 212 6.46 2.70 8.57
C PRO A 212 7.43 1.64 8.01
N PRO A 213 8.73 1.67 8.40
CA PRO A 213 9.64 0.58 8.09
C PRO A 213 9.08 -0.77 8.57
N GLY A 214 9.32 -1.86 7.84
CA GLY A 214 8.69 -3.16 8.13
C GLY A 214 8.89 -3.67 9.57
N LYS A 215 10.01 -3.32 10.23
CA LYS A 215 10.24 -3.61 11.65
C LYS A 215 9.25 -2.88 12.59
N LEU A 216 8.84 -1.65 12.25
CA LEU A 216 7.80 -0.92 12.98
C LEU A 216 6.40 -1.48 12.68
N CYS A 217 6.10 -1.89 11.44
CA CYS A 217 4.84 -2.56 11.12
C CYS A 217 4.65 -3.85 11.95
N ASN A 218 5.66 -4.73 11.99
CA ASN A 218 5.66 -5.92 12.85
C ASN A 218 5.42 -5.55 14.33
N LYS A 219 6.08 -4.48 14.82
CA LYS A 219 5.95 -4.00 16.21
C LYS A 219 4.58 -3.41 16.52
N LEU A 220 3.90 -2.79 15.55
CA LEU A 220 2.51 -2.34 15.67
C LEU A 220 1.58 -3.55 15.84
N ALA A 221 1.59 -4.47 14.86
CA ALA A 221 0.70 -5.63 14.84
C ALA A 221 0.82 -6.46 16.12
N MET A 222 2.06 -6.81 16.51
CA MET A 222 2.35 -7.50 17.76
C MET A 222 1.82 -6.76 19.00
N ARG A 223 1.90 -5.42 19.04
CA ARG A 223 1.37 -4.63 20.17
C ARG A 223 -0.15 -4.55 20.18
N HIS A 224 -0.78 -4.47 19.01
CA HIS A 224 -2.24 -4.50 18.89
C HIS A 224 -2.80 -5.85 19.35
N ALA A 225 -2.27 -6.96 18.83
CA ALA A 225 -2.63 -8.32 19.23
C ALA A 225 -2.39 -8.56 20.73
N LYS A 226 -1.16 -8.29 21.23
CA LYS A 226 -0.81 -8.50 22.65
C LYS A 226 -1.70 -7.73 23.63
N ASN A 227 -2.05 -6.49 23.30
CA ASN A 227 -2.83 -5.62 24.18
C ASN A 227 -4.34 -5.71 23.95
N LYS A 228 -4.81 -6.53 22.98
CA LYS A 228 -6.21 -6.60 22.53
C LYS A 228 -6.81 -5.23 22.19
N VAL A 229 -6.03 -4.39 21.51
CA VAL A 229 -6.45 -3.05 21.06
C VAL A 229 -6.73 -3.11 19.56
N ALA A 230 -7.91 -2.66 19.15
CA ALA A 230 -8.29 -2.64 17.75
C ALA A 230 -7.34 -1.77 16.90
N LEU A 231 -7.11 -2.16 15.65
CA LEU A 231 -6.27 -1.41 14.69
C LEU A 231 -6.82 -0.01 14.41
N TYR A 232 -8.14 0.15 14.54
CA TYR A 232 -8.87 1.39 14.47
C TYR A 232 -9.51 1.73 15.82
N SER A 233 -8.99 2.77 16.47
CA SER A 233 -9.54 3.30 17.71
C SER A 233 -9.55 4.83 17.72
N LEU A 234 -10.68 5.39 18.14
CA LEU A 234 -10.85 6.79 18.49
C LEU A 234 -10.71 6.90 20.01
N GLN A 235 -9.57 7.41 20.49
CA GLN A 235 -9.28 7.82 21.87
C GLN A 235 -8.25 8.95 21.88
#